data_AF-A0A8X7PZA6-F1
#
_entry.id   AF-A0A8X7PZA6-F1
#
_cell.length_a   1.000
_cell.length_b   1.000
_cell.length_c   1.000
_cell.angle_alpha   90.00
_cell.angle_beta   90.00
_cell.angle_gamma   90.00
#
_symmetry.space_group_name_H-M   'P 1'
#
loop_
_entity.id
_entity.type
_entity.pdbx_description
1 polymer ?
#
loop_
_entity_poly.entity_id
_entity_poly.type
_entity_poly.pdbx_seq_one_letter_code
_entity_poly.pdbx_strand_id
1 'polypeptide(L)'
;MASSLVRRFSRATRTITPSRLMSNVPENTVYGGPKPQNTNQSVTLTQLRQKHRKGEAITVVTAYDYPSAVHVDAVRVLKEGGMDAIKLEGGSPSRITTAKSIVEAGIAVMGHVGLTPQAISVLGGFRPQGRNIVSAVKVVETAMALQEAGCFSVVLECVPPPVAAAATSALHIPTIGIGAGPFCSGQVLVYHDLLGMMQHPHHAKVTPKFCKQYTQVGEVINKALLEYKEEVSKHSFPGPSHSPYKISSNDLDGFLSELQKLGLDEAASAAAASAEKMESSDSLTSL
;
A
#
# COMPACT_ATOMS: atom_id res chain seq x y z
N MET A 1 41.78 38.28 56.04
CA MET A 1 41.00 37.64 57.13
C MET A 1 39.61 37.30 56.58
N ALA A 2 39.20 36.03 56.77
CA ALA A 2 37.85 35.44 56.61
C ALA A 2 37.15 35.58 55.23
N SER A 3 36.86 34.49 54.49
CA SER A 3 35.86 33.42 54.76
C SER A 3 34.43 34.00 54.77
N SER A 4 33.39 33.50 54.11
CA SER A 4 33.12 32.30 53.32
C SER A 4 31.68 32.42 52.77
N LEU A 5 31.40 31.71 51.68
CA LEU A 5 30.15 31.05 51.26
C LEU A 5 28.84 31.38 52.00
N VAL A 6 27.73 31.49 51.25
CA VAL A 6 26.66 30.45 51.19
C VAL A 6 25.71 30.72 50.02
N ARG A 7 25.39 29.62 49.32
CA ARG A 7 24.49 29.46 48.17
C ARG A 7 23.02 29.86 48.45
N ARG A 8 22.34 30.39 47.42
CA ARG A 8 20.90 30.17 47.20
C ARG A 8 20.67 29.73 45.76
N PHE A 9 20.50 28.42 45.55
CA PHE A 9 19.91 27.88 44.33
C PHE A 9 18.39 28.02 44.44
N SER A 10 17.79 28.80 43.54
CA SER A 10 16.34 28.86 43.36
C SER A 10 15.87 27.67 42.54
N ARG A 11 14.83 26.99 43.01
CA ARG A 11 14.11 25.92 42.33
C ARG A 11 13.45 26.45 41.04
N ALA A 12 13.78 25.84 39.91
CA ALA A 12 12.89 25.81 38.75
C ALA A 12 12.38 24.37 38.59
N THR A 13 11.14 24.15 39.00
CA THR A 13 10.36 22.93 38.75
C THR A 13 10.22 22.74 37.24
N ARG A 14 10.84 21.68 36.70
CA ARG A 14 10.55 21.17 35.36
C ARG A 14 9.73 19.91 35.52
N THR A 15 8.41 20.05 35.49
CA THR A 15 7.47 18.95 35.30
C THR A 15 7.67 18.42 33.88
N ILE A 16 8.22 17.21 33.76
CA ILE A 16 8.24 16.47 32.50
C ILE A 16 6.93 15.71 32.42
N THR A 17 5.98 16.24 31.64
CA THR A 17 4.85 15.48 31.12
C THR A 17 5.35 14.64 29.94
N PRO A 18 5.14 13.31 29.89
CA PRO A 18 5.25 12.59 28.65
C PRO A 18 3.91 12.77 27.92
N SER A 19 3.78 13.81 27.11
CA SER A 19 2.74 13.81 26.08
C SER A 19 3.10 12.72 25.08
N ARG A 20 2.51 11.54 25.23
CA ARG A 20 2.34 10.60 24.11
C ARG A 20 1.49 11.30 23.06
N LEU A 21 2.13 12.07 22.21
CA LEU A 21 1.58 12.43 20.91
C LEU A 21 1.56 11.14 20.11
N MET A 22 0.39 10.48 20.09
CA MET A 22 0.11 9.47 19.08
C MET A 22 0.15 10.19 17.74
N SER A 23 1.29 10.10 17.07
CA SER A 23 1.45 10.53 15.70
C SER A 23 0.54 9.65 14.84
N ASN A 24 -0.47 10.26 14.21
CA ASN A 24 -1.22 9.62 13.12
C ASN A 24 -0.39 9.51 11.82
N VAL A 25 0.88 9.93 11.84
CA VAL A 25 1.81 9.66 10.74
C VAL A 25 2.26 8.21 10.88
N PRO A 26 1.93 7.32 9.91
CA PRO A 26 2.43 5.97 9.93
C PRO A 26 3.96 6.00 9.93
N GLU A 27 4.60 5.37 10.90
CA GLU A 27 6.06 5.30 10.92
C GLU A 27 6.56 4.60 9.64
N ASN A 28 7.55 5.20 8.98
CA ASN A 28 8.19 4.65 7.76
C ASN A 28 8.76 3.23 7.95
N THR A 29 8.93 2.79 9.20
CA THR A 29 9.34 1.43 9.57
C THR A 29 8.21 0.40 9.51
N VAL A 30 6.95 0.82 9.63
CA VAL A 30 5.79 -0.08 9.73
C VAL A 30 5.08 -0.27 8.39
N TYR A 31 5.02 0.76 7.55
CA TYR A 31 4.43 0.71 6.20
C TYR A 31 5.43 1.00 5.08
N GLY A 32 6.73 0.97 5.40
CA GLY A 32 7.78 1.16 4.42
C GLY A 32 7.79 0.02 3.41
N GLY A 33 7.30 0.29 2.20
CA GLY A 33 7.54 -0.59 1.06
C GLY A 33 9.04 -0.83 0.83
N PRO A 34 9.41 -1.78 -0.04
CA PRO A 34 10.80 -2.09 -0.33
C PRO A 34 11.60 -0.80 -0.62
N LYS A 35 12.68 -0.59 0.13
CA LYS A 35 13.56 0.57 -0.08
C LYS A 35 14.22 0.42 -1.46
N PRO A 36 14.25 1.49 -2.28
CA PRO A 36 14.89 1.42 -3.59
C PRO A 36 16.34 0.97 -3.43
N GLN A 37 16.73 -0.07 -4.18
CA GLN A 37 18.09 -0.61 -4.15
C GLN A 37 19.14 0.43 -4.57
N ASN A 38 18.72 1.47 -5.33
CA ASN A 38 19.52 2.65 -5.66
C ASN A 38 18.73 3.93 -5.32
N THR A 39 19.18 4.65 -4.30
CA THR A 39 18.56 5.92 -3.84
C THR A 39 18.69 7.07 -4.85
N ASN A 40 19.52 6.93 -5.89
CA ASN A 40 19.77 7.93 -6.94
C ASN A 40 19.04 7.65 -8.27
N GLN A 41 18.20 6.61 -8.37
CA GLN A 41 17.47 6.28 -9.59
C GLN A 41 15.97 6.59 -9.46
N SER A 42 15.62 7.86 -9.30
CA SER A 42 14.24 8.28 -9.52
C SER A 42 13.93 8.22 -11.02
N VAL A 43 12.79 7.62 -11.37
CA VAL A 43 12.32 7.57 -12.76
C VAL A 43 11.73 8.92 -13.12
N THR A 44 12.40 9.65 -14.01
CA THR A 44 11.93 10.99 -14.45
C THR A 44 11.06 10.90 -15.71
N LEU A 45 10.21 11.91 -15.93
CA LEU A 45 9.42 12.02 -17.17
C LEU A 45 10.31 12.04 -18.43
N THR A 46 11.50 12.65 -18.33
CA THR A 46 12.49 12.68 -19.41
C THR A 46 12.98 11.28 -19.75
N GLN A 47 13.27 10.46 -18.73
CA GLN A 47 13.66 9.06 -18.94
C GLN A 47 12.52 8.25 -19.58
N LEU A 48 11.27 8.41 -19.11
CA LEU A 48 10.12 7.73 -19.73
C LEU A 48 9.97 8.09 -21.22
N ARG A 49 10.10 9.38 -21.56
CA ARG A 49 10.08 9.85 -22.95
C ARG A 49 11.25 9.30 -23.76
N GLN A 50 12.45 9.23 -23.18
CA GLN A 50 13.62 8.68 -23.87
C GLN A 50 13.46 7.19 -24.15
N LYS A 51 13.00 6.41 -23.17
CA LYS A 51 12.69 4.99 -23.34
C LYS A 51 11.67 4.78 -24.45
N HIS A 52 10.58 5.55 -24.43
CA HIS A 52 9.56 5.52 -25.48
C HIS A 52 10.14 5.79 -26.87
N ARG A 53 10.91 6.87 -27.04
CA ARG A 53 11.53 7.24 -28.33
C ARG A 53 12.48 6.16 -28.86
N LYS A 54 13.13 5.43 -27.97
CA LYS A 54 14.04 4.33 -28.34
C LYS A 54 13.33 2.99 -28.53
N GLY A 55 12.02 2.92 -28.28
CA GLY A 55 11.28 1.65 -28.27
C GLY A 55 11.68 0.73 -27.11
N GLU A 56 12.30 1.26 -26.06
CA GLU A 56 12.62 0.48 -24.85
C GLU A 56 11.36 0.28 -23.99
N ALA A 57 11.10 -0.97 -23.60
CA ALA A 57 9.93 -1.31 -22.81
C ALA A 57 9.91 -0.59 -21.44
N ILE A 58 8.77 -0.02 -21.10
CA ILE A 58 8.50 0.60 -19.80
C ILE A 58 7.68 -0.37 -18.93
N THR A 59 8.16 -0.67 -17.72
CA THR A 59 7.43 -1.52 -16.76
C THR A 59 6.99 -0.65 -15.59
N VAL A 60 5.71 -0.72 -15.25
CA VAL A 60 5.10 -0.01 -14.13
C VAL A 60 4.39 -1.02 -13.24
N VAL A 61 4.52 -0.85 -11.93
CA VAL A 61 3.77 -1.63 -10.94
C VAL A 61 2.93 -0.65 -10.13
N THR A 62 1.64 -0.93 -9.97
CA THR A 62 0.73 -0.09 -9.18
C THR A 62 0.16 -0.86 -7.99
N ALA A 63 -0.14 -0.12 -6.93
CA ALA A 63 -0.82 -0.58 -5.73
C ALA A 63 -2.09 0.25 -5.53
N TYR A 64 -3.17 -0.38 -5.07
CA TYR A 64 -4.35 0.35 -4.59
C TYR A 64 -4.06 0.87 -3.18
N ASP A 65 -4.13 2.19 -3.00
CA ASP A 65 -4.51 2.79 -1.71
C ASP A 65 -6.03 3.06 -1.74
N TYR A 66 -6.70 2.85 -0.61
CA TYR A 66 -8.11 3.22 -0.40
C TYR A 66 -8.16 3.84 1.00
N PRO A 67 -8.89 4.95 1.30
CA PRO A 67 -9.72 5.87 0.50
C PRO A 67 -9.17 7.33 0.49
N SER A 68 -7.86 7.57 0.48
CA SER A 68 -7.30 8.93 0.50
C SER A 68 -7.72 9.76 -0.73
N ALA A 69 -7.90 9.10 -1.88
CA ALA A 69 -8.20 9.73 -3.16
C ALA A 69 -9.58 10.38 -3.25
N VAL A 70 -10.47 10.20 -2.27
CA VAL A 70 -11.86 10.70 -2.36
C VAL A 70 -11.92 12.24 -2.22
N HIS A 71 -10.91 12.92 -1.66
CA HIS A 71 -11.00 14.37 -1.34
C HIS A 71 -9.79 15.24 -1.75
N VAL A 72 -8.95 14.82 -2.70
CA VAL A 72 -7.65 15.47 -2.89
C VAL A 72 -7.64 16.40 -4.12
N ASP A 73 -7.56 17.70 -3.83
CA ASP A 73 -7.00 18.72 -4.73
C ASP A 73 -5.70 18.18 -5.34
N ALA A 74 -5.51 18.26 -6.65
CA ALA A 74 -4.29 17.80 -7.31
C ALA A 74 -3.03 18.35 -6.60
N VAL A 75 -3.09 19.57 -6.08
CA VAL A 75 -1.99 20.19 -5.31
C VAL A 75 -1.67 19.42 -4.02
N ARG A 76 -2.68 18.93 -3.30
CA ARG A 76 -2.49 18.16 -2.07
C ARG A 76 -1.91 16.77 -2.37
N VAL A 77 -2.31 16.12 -3.48
CA VAL A 77 -1.71 14.83 -3.90
C VAL A 77 -0.20 14.98 -4.07
N LEU A 78 0.25 16.07 -4.68
CA LEU A 78 1.68 16.31 -4.87
C LEU A 78 2.36 16.74 -3.55
N LYS A 79 1.84 17.77 -2.87
CA LYS A 79 2.52 18.38 -1.72
C LYS A 79 2.47 17.53 -0.45
N GLU A 80 1.33 16.91 -0.17
CA GLU A 80 1.13 16.08 1.03
C GLU A 80 1.42 14.61 0.74
N GLY A 81 1.07 14.15 -0.47
CA GLY A 81 1.28 12.76 -0.88
C GLY A 81 2.69 12.45 -1.37
N GLY A 82 3.53 13.46 -1.64
CA GLY A 82 4.89 13.26 -2.15
C GLY A 82 4.92 12.66 -3.56
N MET A 83 3.87 12.88 -4.35
CA MET A 83 3.73 12.36 -5.71
C MET A 83 4.29 13.34 -6.74
N ASP A 84 4.90 12.83 -7.80
CA ASP A 84 5.43 13.65 -8.91
C ASP A 84 4.39 13.93 -10.01
N ALA A 85 3.30 13.17 -10.03
CA ALA A 85 2.28 13.22 -11.08
C ALA A 85 0.92 12.71 -10.59
N ILE A 86 -0.13 13.03 -11.33
CA ILE A 86 -1.47 12.47 -11.13
C ILE A 86 -1.93 11.67 -12.36
N LYS A 87 -2.87 10.74 -12.16
CA LYS A 87 -3.56 10.03 -13.24
C LYS A 87 -5.03 10.45 -13.29
N LEU A 88 -5.51 10.89 -14.45
CA LEU A 88 -6.90 11.29 -14.66
C LEU A 88 -7.57 10.36 -15.67
N GLU A 89 -8.74 9.83 -15.31
CA GLU A 89 -9.49 8.91 -16.15
C GLU A 89 -10.48 9.63 -17.05
N GLY A 90 -10.72 9.07 -18.23
CA GLY A 90 -11.79 9.45 -19.14
C GLY A 90 -11.46 10.64 -20.04
N GLY A 91 -12.42 10.94 -20.91
CA GLY A 91 -12.21 11.75 -22.10
C GLY A 91 -13.36 12.65 -22.50
N SER A 92 -14.28 12.94 -21.57
CA SER A 92 -15.32 13.92 -21.84
C SER A 92 -14.66 15.29 -22.10
N PRO A 93 -15.31 16.18 -22.87
CA PRO A 93 -14.77 17.54 -23.10
C PRO A 93 -14.40 18.25 -21.80
N SER A 94 -15.23 18.10 -20.76
CA SER A 94 -14.94 18.63 -19.42
C SER A 94 -13.66 18.06 -18.80
N ARG A 95 -13.42 16.75 -18.91
CA ARG A 95 -12.21 16.09 -18.38
C ARG A 95 -10.96 16.47 -19.15
N ILE A 96 -11.05 16.66 -20.47
CA ILE A 96 -9.94 17.18 -21.28
C ILE A 96 -9.58 18.60 -20.84
N THR A 97 -10.56 19.48 -20.66
CA THR A 97 -10.34 20.84 -20.15
C THR A 97 -9.69 20.82 -18.78
N THR A 98 -10.17 19.96 -17.86
CA THR A 98 -9.56 19.79 -16.54
C THR A 98 -8.10 19.33 -16.63
N ALA A 99 -7.81 18.32 -17.45
CA ALA A 99 -6.45 17.83 -17.64
C ALA A 99 -5.52 18.97 -18.13
N LYS A 100 -5.98 19.76 -19.10
CA LYS A 100 -5.25 20.91 -19.60
C LYS A 100 -4.97 21.95 -18.51
N SER A 101 -5.99 22.35 -17.74
CA SER A 101 -5.82 23.31 -16.64
C SER A 101 -4.81 22.84 -15.60
N ILE A 102 -4.79 21.54 -15.27
CA ILE A 102 -3.85 20.96 -14.31
C ILE A 102 -2.43 20.96 -14.87
N VAL A 103 -2.26 20.59 -16.14
CA VAL A 103 -0.95 20.64 -16.81
C VAL A 103 -0.40 22.06 -16.89
N GLU A 104 -1.25 23.03 -17.25
CA GLU A 104 -0.87 24.46 -17.31
C GLU A 104 -0.51 25.03 -15.92
N ALA A 105 -1.05 24.45 -14.84
CA ALA A 105 -0.66 24.76 -13.47
C ALA A 105 0.69 24.14 -13.05
N GLY A 106 1.38 23.43 -13.96
CA GLY A 106 2.70 22.83 -13.73
C GLY A 106 2.67 21.43 -13.13
N ILE A 107 1.50 20.76 -13.11
CA ILE A 107 1.35 19.42 -12.57
C ILE A 107 1.37 18.39 -13.71
N ALA A 108 2.23 17.38 -13.61
CA ALA A 108 2.28 16.31 -14.60
C ALA A 108 1.04 15.42 -14.54
N VAL A 109 0.36 15.23 -15.68
CA VAL A 109 -0.84 14.40 -15.79
C VAL A 109 -0.61 13.21 -16.71
N MET A 110 -0.93 12.01 -16.23
CA MET A 110 -1.11 10.81 -17.04
C MET A 110 -2.60 10.65 -17.36
N GLY A 111 -2.95 10.63 -18.64
CA GLY A 111 -4.30 10.34 -19.07
C GLY A 111 -4.65 8.85 -18.94
N HIS A 112 -5.93 8.51 -18.97
CA HIS A 112 -6.38 7.12 -18.99
C HIS A 112 -7.66 6.96 -19.82
N VAL A 113 -7.60 6.11 -20.86
CA VAL A 113 -8.71 5.77 -21.75
C VAL A 113 -8.93 4.26 -21.83
N GLY A 114 -10.07 3.87 -22.44
CA GLY A 114 -10.52 2.49 -22.43
C GLY A 114 -11.49 2.27 -21.27
N LEU A 115 -11.40 1.14 -20.59
CA LEU A 115 -12.17 0.90 -19.39
C LEU A 115 -11.67 1.83 -18.29
N THR A 116 -12.55 2.69 -17.75
CA THR A 116 -12.20 3.64 -16.69
C THR A 116 -12.94 3.24 -15.42
N PRO A 117 -12.28 2.52 -14.48
CA PRO A 117 -12.93 1.96 -13.30
C PRO A 117 -13.70 2.99 -12.45
N GLN A 118 -13.27 4.26 -12.43
CA GLN A 118 -13.99 5.31 -11.71
C GLN A 118 -15.39 5.61 -12.30
N ALA A 119 -15.62 5.25 -13.56
CA ALA A 119 -16.90 5.40 -14.24
C ALA A 119 -17.65 4.06 -14.36
N ILE A 120 -17.30 3.04 -13.56
CA ILE A 120 -17.82 1.68 -13.73
C ILE A 120 -19.35 1.59 -13.68
N SER A 121 -20.00 2.38 -12.82
CA SER A 121 -21.47 2.43 -12.71
C SER A 121 -22.12 2.97 -13.99
N VAL A 122 -21.44 3.87 -14.69
CA VAL A 122 -21.88 4.41 -15.99
C VAL A 122 -21.56 3.45 -17.14
N LEU A 123 -20.45 2.71 -17.05
CA LEU A 123 -20.00 1.75 -18.06
C LEU A 123 -20.72 0.38 -17.98
N GLY A 124 -21.51 0.14 -16.94
CA GLY A 124 -22.25 -1.11 -16.76
C GLY A 124 -21.34 -2.31 -16.42
N GLY A 125 -20.27 -2.05 -15.67
CA GLY A 125 -19.31 -3.04 -15.18
C GLY A 125 -17.96 -3.05 -15.91
N PHE A 126 -17.09 -4.00 -15.52
CA PHE A 126 -15.76 -4.19 -16.11
C PHE A 126 -15.86 -4.82 -17.51
N ARG A 127 -16.22 -4.00 -18.51
CA ARG A 127 -16.38 -4.45 -19.91
C ARG A 127 -15.27 -3.90 -20.78
N PRO A 128 -14.66 -4.72 -21.66
CA PRO A 128 -13.67 -4.23 -22.61
C PRO A 128 -14.23 -3.16 -23.53
N GLN A 129 -13.44 -2.13 -23.82
CA GLN A 129 -13.81 -1.01 -24.70
C GLN A 129 -13.19 -1.18 -26.09
N GLY A 130 -13.68 -0.46 -27.10
CA GLY A 130 -13.10 -0.52 -28.45
C GLY A 130 -13.43 -1.79 -29.24
N ARG A 131 -14.54 -2.48 -28.92
CA ARG A 131 -14.94 -3.74 -29.57
C ARG A 131 -15.70 -3.56 -30.89
N ASN A 132 -16.08 -2.33 -31.22
CA ASN A 132 -16.71 -1.96 -32.47
C ASN A 132 -16.04 -0.70 -33.03
N ILE A 133 -16.30 -0.40 -34.30
CA ILE A 133 -15.65 0.70 -35.03
C ILE A 133 -15.75 2.02 -34.26
N VAL A 134 -16.98 2.42 -33.88
CA VAL A 134 -17.24 3.70 -33.19
C VAL A 134 -16.45 3.80 -31.88
N SER A 135 -16.52 2.77 -31.03
CA SER A 135 -15.80 2.76 -29.76
C SER A 135 -14.28 2.68 -29.92
N ALA A 136 -13.78 1.99 -30.94
CA ALA A 136 -12.35 1.87 -31.23
C ALA A 136 -11.77 3.21 -31.68
N VAL A 137 -12.43 3.89 -32.61
CA VAL A 137 -12.07 5.25 -33.05
C VAL A 137 -12.10 6.19 -31.85
N LYS A 138 -13.14 6.11 -31.01
CA LYS A 138 -13.27 6.98 -29.84
C LYS A 138 -12.12 6.84 -28.86
N VAL A 139 -11.59 5.64 -28.64
CA VAL A 139 -10.41 5.41 -27.79
C VAL A 139 -9.20 6.18 -28.32
N VAL A 140 -8.93 6.08 -29.62
CA VAL A 140 -7.78 6.74 -30.26
C VAL A 140 -7.94 8.26 -30.21
N GLU A 141 -9.09 8.80 -30.63
CA GLU A 141 -9.38 10.23 -30.58
C GLU A 141 -9.23 10.80 -29.16
N THR A 142 -9.71 10.06 -28.16
CA THR A 142 -9.62 10.50 -26.77
C THR A 142 -8.18 10.51 -26.28
N ALA A 143 -7.38 9.50 -26.65
CA ALA A 143 -5.95 9.47 -26.31
C ALA A 143 -5.21 10.65 -26.93
N MET A 144 -5.51 11.00 -28.19
CA MET A 144 -4.95 12.16 -28.87
C MET A 144 -5.37 13.47 -28.19
N ALA A 145 -6.64 13.61 -27.81
CA ALA A 145 -7.13 14.80 -27.10
C ALA A 145 -6.45 14.98 -25.72
N LEU A 146 -6.17 13.89 -25.00
CA LEU A 146 -5.42 13.93 -23.74
C LEU A 146 -3.96 14.36 -23.96
N GLN A 147 -3.33 13.89 -25.05
CA GLN A 147 -2.01 14.34 -25.45
C GLN A 147 -2.01 15.85 -25.78
N GLU A 148 -2.99 16.33 -26.52
CA GLU A 148 -3.14 17.75 -26.86
C GLU A 148 -3.40 18.63 -25.62
N ALA A 149 -4.07 18.10 -24.61
CA ALA A 149 -4.20 18.72 -23.29
C ALA A 149 -2.89 18.78 -22.49
N GLY A 150 -1.81 18.16 -22.99
CA GLY A 150 -0.48 18.19 -22.39
C GLY A 150 -0.19 17.03 -21.43
N CYS A 151 -1.00 15.96 -21.42
CA CYS A 151 -0.68 14.76 -20.67
C CYS A 151 0.69 14.20 -21.11
N PHE A 152 1.50 13.74 -20.17
CA PHE A 152 2.84 13.23 -20.49
C PHE A 152 2.85 11.77 -20.95
N SER A 153 1.77 11.03 -20.67
CA SER A 153 1.56 9.61 -21.01
C SER A 153 0.06 9.29 -20.94
N VAL A 154 -0.38 8.19 -21.56
CA VAL A 154 -1.77 7.71 -21.50
C VAL A 154 -1.83 6.21 -21.19
N VAL A 155 -2.63 5.83 -20.20
CA VAL A 155 -3.00 4.42 -19.94
C VAL A 155 -4.07 3.97 -20.94
N LEU A 156 -3.89 2.79 -21.51
CA LEU A 156 -4.87 2.08 -22.32
C LEU A 156 -5.33 0.82 -21.55
N GLU A 157 -6.57 0.81 -21.05
CA GLU A 157 -7.09 -0.29 -20.24
C GLU A 157 -8.18 -1.10 -20.96
N CYS A 158 -8.02 -2.42 -20.98
CA CYS A 158 -9.00 -3.38 -21.51
C CYS A 158 -9.51 -3.04 -22.91
N VAL A 159 -8.58 -2.78 -23.85
CA VAL A 159 -8.86 -2.51 -25.27
C VAL A 159 -8.25 -3.60 -26.16
N PRO A 160 -8.84 -3.91 -27.34
CA PRO A 160 -8.24 -4.86 -28.27
C PRO A 160 -6.83 -4.45 -28.71
N PRO A 161 -5.89 -5.40 -28.87
CA PRO A 161 -4.51 -5.10 -29.25
C PRO A 161 -4.34 -4.24 -30.51
N PRO A 162 -5.13 -4.41 -31.59
CA PRO A 162 -5.04 -3.52 -32.76
C PRO A 162 -5.39 -2.06 -32.46
N VAL A 163 -6.34 -1.82 -31.55
CA VAL A 163 -6.72 -0.47 -31.12
C VAL A 163 -5.59 0.16 -30.31
N ALA A 164 -4.98 -0.61 -29.40
CA ALA A 164 -3.83 -0.17 -28.62
C ALA A 164 -2.62 0.15 -29.50
N ALA A 165 -2.35 -0.68 -30.51
CA ALA A 165 -1.28 -0.45 -31.48
C ALA A 165 -1.52 0.85 -32.27
N ALA A 166 -2.75 1.06 -32.76
CA ALA A 166 -3.12 2.28 -33.47
C ALA A 166 -2.97 3.53 -32.61
N ALA A 167 -3.48 3.51 -31.36
CA ALA A 167 -3.31 4.61 -30.42
C ALA A 167 -1.82 4.89 -30.14
N THR A 168 -1.03 3.84 -29.85
CA THR A 168 0.40 3.98 -29.55
C THR A 168 1.17 4.58 -30.72
N SER A 169 0.83 4.19 -31.95
CA SER A 169 1.46 4.76 -33.15
C SER A 169 1.03 6.19 -33.44
N ALA A 170 -0.17 6.61 -33.05
CA ALA A 170 -0.70 7.95 -33.29
C ALA A 170 -0.18 8.98 -32.26
N LEU A 171 0.26 8.52 -31.08
CA LEU A 171 0.75 9.37 -30.00
C LEU A 171 2.28 9.53 -30.06
N HIS A 172 2.78 10.70 -29.69
CA HIS A 172 4.21 10.95 -29.46
C HIS A 172 4.61 10.81 -27.98
N ILE A 173 3.64 10.71 -27.08
CA ILE A 173 3.81 10.38 -25.66
C ILE A 173 3.69 8.87 -25.41
N PRO A 174 4.28 8.32 -24.34
CA PRO A 174 4.24 6.89 -24.06
C PRO A 174 2.80 6.42 -23.74
N THR A 175 2.42 5.26 -24.27
CA THR A 175 1.22 4.52 -23.86
C THR A 175 1.57 3.42 -22.88
N ILE A 176 0.75 3.26 -21.84
CA ILE A 176 0.93 2.21 -20.82
C ILE A 176 -0.28 1.28 -20.87
N GLY A 177 -0.06 0.02 -21.26
CA GLY A 177 -1.12 -0.97 -21.43
C GLY A 177 -1.44 -1.72 -20.14
N ILE A 178 -2.72 -2.00 -19.91
CA ILE A 178 -3.20 -3.00 -18.95
C ILE A 178 -4.38 -3.74 -19.59
N GLY A 179 -4.17 -5.00 -20.00
CA GLY A 179 -5.13 -5.70 -20.84
C GLY A 179 -5.33 -5.06 -22.22
N ALA A 180 -4.29 -4.42 -22.76
CA ALA A 180 -4.28 -3.77 -24.08
C ALA A 180 -3.36 -4.46 -25.11
N GLY A 181 -2.85 -5.66 -24.78
CA GLY A 181 -1.85 -6.35 -25.60
C GLY A 181 -0.45 -5.73 -25.50
N PRO A 182 0.53 -6.29 -26.22
CA PRO A 182 1.95 -5.95 -26.05
C PRO A 182 2.39 -4.69 -26.82
N PHE A 183 1.51 -4.06 -27.59
CA PHE A 183 1.86 -2.99 -28.53
C PHE A 183 1.88 -1.58 -27.93
N CYS A 184 1.74 -1.47 -26.61
CA CYS A 184 1.95 -0.21 -25.88
C CYS A 184 3.43 0.03 -25.61
N SER A 185 3.83 1.27 -25.33
CA SER A 185 5.20 1.61 -24.94
C SER A 185 5.65 0.93 -23.64
N GLY A 186 4.69 0.65 -22.76
CA GLY A 186 4.91 -0.05 -21.51
C GLY A 186 3.70 -0.81 -21.02
N GLN A 187 3.85 -1.50 -19.90
CA GLN A 187 2.79 -2.29 -19.27
C GLN A 187 2.67 -1.95 -17.79
N VAL A 188 1.43 -1.99 -17.28
CA VAL A 188 1.12 -1.87 -15.85
C VAL A 188 0.25 -3.05 -15.39
N LEU A 189 0.53 -3.55 -14.20
CA LEU A 189 -0.32 -4.51 -13.50
C LEU A 189 -0.46 -4.10 -12.04
N VAL A 190 -1.58 -4.50 -11.43
CA VAL A 190 -1.79 -4.38 -9.98
C VAL A 190 -0.95 -5.45 -9.30
N TYR A 191 -0.11 -5.05 -8.34
CA TYR A 191 0.85 -5.97 -7.74
C TYR A 191 0.17 -7.12 -6.97
N HIS A 192 -0.99 -6.89 -6.33
CA HIS A 192 -1.77 -7.93 -5.65
C HIS A 192 -2.20 -9.05 -6.60
N ASP A 193 -2.64 -8.69 -7.81
CA ASP A 193 -3.06 -9.65 -8.84
C ASP A 193 -1.84 -10.39 -9.38
N LEU A 194 -0.77 -9.65 -9.69
CA LEU A 194 0.49 -10.17 -10.20
C LEU A 194 1.12 -11.20 -9.24
N LEU A 195 1.08 -10.93 -7.94
CA LEU A 195 1.63 -11.80 -6.89
C LEU A 195 0.65 -12.86 -6.38
N GLY A 196 -0.58 -12.89 -6.90
CA GLY A 196 -1.60 -13.84 -6.45
C GLY A 196 -1.89 -13.74 -4.95
N MET A 197 -1.98 -12.53 -4.42
CA MET A 197 -2.21 -12.26 -2.99
C MET A 197 -3.68 -12.47 -2.59
N MET A 198 -4.61 -12.15 -3.48
CA MET A 198 -6.04 -12.27 -3.20
C MET A 198 -6.57 -13.63 -3.62
N GLN A 199 -7.23 -14.32 -2.70
CA GLN A 199 -7.99 -15.53 -2.96
C GLN A 199 -9.37 -15.37 -2.33
N HIS A 200 -10.43 -15.63 -3.09
CA HIS A 200 -11.78 -15.64 -2.55
C HIS A 200 -12.25 -17.10 -2.45
N PRO A 201 -12.69 -17.59 -1.27
CA PRO A 201 -13.04 -19.00 -1.06
C PRO A 201 -14.10 -19.53 -2.03
N HIS A 202 -14.99 -18.64 -2.50
CA HIS A 202 -16.10 -18.99 -3.40
C HIS A 202 -15.91 -18.50 -4.85
N HIS A 203 -14.80 -17.83 -5.17
CA HIS A 203 -14.51 -17.37 -6.54
C HIS A 203 -13.07 -17.72 -6.93
N ALA A 204 -12.92 -18.83 -7.65
CA ALA A 204 -11.63 -19.33 -8.15
C ALA A 204 -10.92 -18.37 -9.13
N LYS A 205 -11.59 -17.31 -9.60
CA LYS A 205 -11.02 -16.29 -10.51
C LYS A 205 -11.25 -14.89 -9.96
N VAL A 206 -10.46 -14.51 -8.96
CA VAL A 206 -10.33 -13.10 -8.55
C VAL A 206 -9.43 -12.35 -9.55
N THR A 207 -8.47 -13.05 -10.16
CA THR A 207 -7.47 -12.46 -11.06
C THR A 207 -8.07 -12.10 -12.43
N PRO A 208 -7.90 -10.85 -12.92
CA PRO A 208 -8.34 -10.45 -14.25
C PRO A 208 -7.71 -11.30 -15.36
N LYS A 209 -8.45 -11.55 -16.45
CA LYS A 209 -8.00 -12.40 -17.57
C LYS A 209 -6.69 -11.94 -18.23
N PHE A 210 -6.38 -10.65 -18.16
CA PHE A 210 -5.17 -10.07 -18.73
C PHE A 210 -3.96 -10.17 -17.80
N CYS A 211 -4.15 -10.54 -16.53
CA CYS A 211 -3.08 -10.58 -15.54
C CYS A 211 -2.45 -11.97 -15.49
N LYS A 212 -1.13 -12.02 -15.69
CA LYS A 212 -0.32 -13.21 -15.41
C LYS A 212 0.10 -13.17 -13.94
N GLN A 213 -0.23 -14.23 -13.19
CA GLN A 213 0.32 -14.42 -11.85
C GLN A 213 1.74 -14.96 -11.97
N TYR A 214 2.69 -14.29 -11.34
CA TYR A 214 4.10 -14.72 -11.30
C TYR A 214 4.41 -15.56 -10.07
N THR A 215 3.52 -15.55 -9.06
CA THR A 215 3.59 -16.36 -7.84
C THR A 215 2.20 -16.43 -7.19
N GLN A 216 2.07 -17.21 -6.12
CA GLN A 216 0.85 -17.45 -5.35
C GLN A 216 1.05 -17.08 -3.88
N VAL A 217 1.43 -15.83 -3.61
CA VAL A 217 1.78 -15.36 -2.25
C VAL A 217 0.60 -15.51 -1.28
N GLY A 218 -0.63 -15.42 -1.78
CA GLY A 218 -1.83 -15.63 -0.96
C GLY A 218 -1.89 -17.00 -0.27
N GLU A 219 -1.33 -18.06 -0.87
CA GLU A 219 -1.28 -19.39 -0.26
C GLU A 219 -0.37 -19.41 0.97
N VAL A 220 0.79 -18.76 0.87
CA VAL A 220 1.76 -18.65 1.96
C VAL A 220 1.18 -17.83 3.11
N ILE A 221 0.54 -16.70 2.79
CA ILE A 221 -0.15 -15.86 3.78
C ILE A 221 -1.24 -16.66 4.49
N ASN A 222 -2.11 -17.33 3.73
CA ASN A 222 -3.22 -18.09 4.30
C ASN A 222 -2.73 -19.22 5.20
N LYS A 223 -1.71 -19.97 4.76
CA LYS A 223 -1.09 -21.03 5.57
C LYS A 223 -0.58 -20.47 6.90
N ALA A 224 0.20 -19.39 6.89
CA ALA A 224 0.76 -18.81 8.10
C ALA A 224 -0.34 -18.32 9.07
N LEU A 225 -1.41 -17.72 8.55
CA LEU A 225 -2.54 -17.27 9.37
C LEU A 225 -3.31 -18.43 9.99
N LEU A 226 -3.50 -19.53 9.26
CA LEU A 226 -4.15 -20.74 9.76
C LEU A 226 -3.30 -21.44 10.82
N GLU A 227 -2.00 -21.54 10.60
CA GLU A 227 -1.03 -22.11 11.54
C GLU A 227 -1.03 -21.31 12.86
N TYR A 228 -0.94 -19.98 12.78
CA TYR A 228 -1.06 -19.11 13.95
C TYR A 228 -2.40 -19.32 14.70
N LYS A 229 -3.52 -19.35 13.97
CA LYS A 229 -4.84 -19.61 14.57
C LYS A 229 -4.87 -20.96 15.29
N GLU A 230 -4.29 -22.00 14.69
CA GLU A 230 -4.25 -23.34 15.25
C GLU A 230 -3.41 -23.38 16.53
N GLU A 231 -2.22 -22.79 16.52
CA GLU A 231 -1.34 -22.74 17.68
C GLU A 231 -1.95 -21.96 18.85
N VAL A 232 -2.62 -20.83 18.58
CA VAL A 232 -3.36 -20.08 19.61
C VAL A 232 -4.53 -20.89 20.15
N SER A 233 -5.30 -21.56 19.29
CA SER A 233 -6.45 -22.38 19.70
C SER A 233 -6.03 -23.57 20.56
N LYS A 234 -4.85 -24.13 20.30
CA LYS A 234 -4.24 -25.22 21.07
C LYS A 234 -3.45 -24.74 22.28
N HIS A 235 -3.32 -23.43 22.49
CA HIS A 235 -2.47 -22.82 23.52
C HIS A 235 -0.99 -23.24 23.43
N SER A 236 -0.50 -23.61 22.23
CA SER A 236 0.92 -23.88 21.99
C SER A 236 1.71 -22.61 21.64
N PHE A 237 1.02 -21.57 21.17
CA PHE A 237 1.55 -20.22 21.02
C PHE A 237 0.80 -19.23 21.94
N PRO A 238 1.52 -18.32 22.64
CA PRO A 238 2.97 -18.19 22.67
C PRO A 238 3.63 -19.32 23.50
N GLY A 239 4.70 -19.90 22.96
CA GLY A 239 5.57 -20.84 23.67
C GLY A 239 6.64 -20.13 24.52
N PRO A 240 7.50 -20.88 25.25
CA PRO A 240 8.49 -20.30 26.17
C PRO A 240 9.43 -19.26 25.53
N SER A 241 9.91 -19.51 24.31
CA SER A 241 10.76 -18.55 23.57
C SER A 241 10.09 -17.22 23.24
N HIS A 242 8.75 -17.19 23.24
CA HIS A 242 7.92 -16.02 22.96
C HIS A 242 7.31 -15.42 24.25
N SER A 243 7.65 -15.99 25.41
CA SER A 243 7.20 -15.55 26.74
C SER A 243 8.40 -15.28 27.68
N PRO A 244 9.31 -14.35 27.33
CA PRO A 244 10.57 -14.15 28.05
C PRO A 244 10.42 -13.43 29.40
N TYR A 245 9.23 -12.91 29.71
CA TYR A 245 9.00 -12.09 30.89
C TYR A 245 8.72 -12.98 32.10
N LYS A 246 9.58 -12.92 33.11
CA LYS A 246 9.47 -13.69 34.35
C LYS A 246 9.17 -12.77 35.53
N ILE A 247 8.30 -13.20 36.43
CA ILE A 247 8.11 -12.59 37.76
C ILE A 247 9.02 -13.33 38.76
N SER A 248 9.63 -12.61 39.70
CA SER A 248 10.43 -13.27 40.75
C SER A 248 9.52 -14.05 41.70
N SER A 249 10.05 -15.07 42.37
CA SER A 249 9.27 -15.85 43.34
C SER A 249 8.68 -14.97 44.45
N ASN A 250 9.48 -14.04 44.98
CA ASN A 250 9.05 -13.13 46.04
C ASN A 250 7.92 -12.20 45.57
N ASP A 251 8.03 -11.68 44.34
CA ASP A 251 7.00 -10.80 43.79
C ASP A 251 5.73 -11.58 43.40
N LEU A 252 5.86 -12.84 43.00
CA LEU A 252 4.72 -13.73 42.73
C LEU A 252 3.91 -13.96 44.01
N ASP A 253 4.57 -14.33 45.12
CA ASP A 253 3.90 -14.55 46.40
C ASP A 253 3.18 -13.27 46.89
N GLY A 254 3.85 -12.13 46.79
CA GLY A 254 3.26 -10.82 47.09
C GLY A 254 2.06 -10.51 46.22
N PHE A 255 2.16 -10.76 44.91
CA PHE A 255 1.08 -10.56 43.95
C PHE A 255 -0.15 -11.43 44.26
N LEU A 256 0.05 -12.71 44.58
CA LEU A 256 -1.03 -13.63 44.96
C LEU A 256 -1.76 -13.15 46.22
N SER A 257 -1.03 -12.69 47.24
CA SER A 257 -1.62 -12.15 48.47
C SER A 257 -2.45 -10.89 48.22
N GLU A 258 -1.97 -9.98 47.36
CA GLU A 258 -2.72 -8.77 47.03
C GLU A 258 -4.00 -9.08 46.25
N LEU A 259 -3.99 -10.06 45.33
CA LEU A 259 -5.21 -10.50 44.65
C LEU A 259 -6.27 -11.03 45.63
N GLN A 260 -5.86 -11.82 46.62
CA GLN A 260 -6.76 -12.32 47.66
C GLN A 260 -7.33 -11.19 48.52
N LYS A 261 -6.51 -10.20 48.91
CA LYS A 261 -6.99 -9.02 49.67
C LYS A 261 -8.02 -8.20 48.88
N LEU A 262 -7.93 -8.19 47.56
CA LEU A 262 -8.89 -7.55 46.67
C LEU A 262 -10.17 -8.39 46.45
N GLY A 263 -10.26 -9.60 47.02
CA GLY A 263 -11.37 -10.52 46.81
C GLY A 263 -11.37 -11.20 45.44
N LEU A 264 -10.20 -11.30 44.79
CA LEU A 264 -10.01 -11.91 43.47
C LEU A 264 -9.40 -13.32 43.58
N ASP A 265 -10.02 -14.18 44.39
CA ASP A 265 -9.47 -15.50 44.72
C ASP A 265 -9.31 -16.44 43.51
N GLU A 266 -10.22 -16.35 42.53
CA GLU A 266 -10.10 -17.10 41.27
C GLU A 266 -8.90 -16.66 40.44
N ALA A 267 -8.61 -15.34 40.41
CA ALA A 267 -7.46 -14.80 39.70
C ALA A 267 -6.15 -15.21 40.38
N ALA A 268 -6.11 -15.19 41.72
CA ALA A 268 -4.97 -15.67 42.49
C ALA A 268 -4.70 -17.16 42.20
N SER A 269 -5.76 -17.97 42.19
CA SER A 269 -5.66 -19.40 41.88
C SER A 269 -5.16 -19.65 40.45
N ALA A 270 -5.65 -18.89 39.47
CA ALA A 270 -5.22 -19.00 38.08
C ALA A 270 -3.74 -18.59 37.90
N ALA A 271 -3.28 -17.54 38.59
CA ALA A 271 -1.89 -17.09 38.53
C ALA A 271 -0.93 -18.12 39.13
N ALA A 272 -1.27 -18.72 40.28
CA ALA A 272 -0.46 -19.78 40.91
C ALA A 272 -0.35 -21.01 39.99
N ALA A 273 -1.48 -21.49 39.46
CA ALA A 273 -1.50 -22.63 38.53
C ALA A 273 -0.73 -22.37 37.23
N SER A 274 -0.66 -21.12 36.78
CA SER A 274 0.16 -20.74 35.61
C SER A 274 1.66 -20.81 35.90
N ALA A 275 2.10 -20.39 37.10
CA ALA A 275 3.51 -20.43 37.48
C ALA A 275 4.04 -21.87 37.54
N GLU A 276 3.28 -22.79 38.15
CA GLU A 276 3.62 -24.23 38.23
C GLU A 276 3.74 -24.89 36.83
N LYS A 277 2.87 -24.52 35.90
CA LYS A 277 2.92 -25.00 34.51
C LYS A 277 4.13 -24.49 33.74
N MET A 278 4.59 -23.27 34.03
CA MET A 278 5.78 -22.72 33.39
C MET A 278 7.07 -23.40 33.89
N GLU A 279 7.19 -23.67 35.20
CA GLU A 279 8.37 -24.36 35.78
C GLU A 279 8.51 -25.80 35.28
N SER A 280 7.40 -26.51 35.10
CA SER A 280 7.39 -27.87 34.53
C SER A 280 7.76 -27.91 33.04
N SER A 281 7.55 -26.83 32.29
CA SER A 281 7.94 -26.74 30.87
C SER A 281 9.44 -26.41 30.65
N ASP A 282 10.05 -25.64 31.55
CA ASP A 282 11.49 -25.29 31.51
C ASP A 282 12.38 -26.51 31.85
N SER A 283 11.87 -27.48 32.63
CA SER A 283 12.59 -28.71 33.00
C SER A 283 12.59 -29.81 31.91
N LEU A 284 11.66 -29.76 30.96
CA LEU A 284 11.57 -30.70 29.82
C LEU A 284 12.40 -30.26 28.60
N THR A 285 12.76 -28.98 28.53
CA THR A 285 13.55 -28.40 27.42
C THR A 285 15.05 -28.30 27.72
N SER A 286 15.47 -28.71 28.92
CA SER A 286 16.86 -28.67 29.42
C SER A 286 17.56 -30.04 29.44
N LEU A 287 16.96 -31.06 28.81
CA LEU A 287 17.53 -32.39 28.50
C LEU A 287 17.76 -32.52 26.99
#